data_AF-A0AAU1X2C1-F1
#
_entry.id   AF-A0AAU1X2C1-F1
#
_cell.length_a   1.000
_cell.length_b   1.000
_cell.length_c   1.000
_cell.angle_alpha   90.00
_cell.angle_beta   90.00
_cell.angle_gamma   90.00
#
_symmetry.space_group_name_H-M   'P 1'
#
loop_
_entity.id
_entity.type
_entity.pdbx_description
1 polymer ?
#
loop_
_entity_poly.entity_id
_entity_poly.type
_entity_poly.pdbx_seq_one_letter_code
_entity_poly.pdbx_strand_id
1 'polypeptide(L)'
;MQTRENAIADMLRAGHSDAEIARRLHICQSTAAATRRAIGMPRHKAGFAAAPSPQALYLARTRQVEGGHVEWTGSTNFRGAPSFRWQDRQYAALTVAFVMQHGRHPVGRVRPGCDYPECTAPGHVEDRLMREQLRTQLTSIFGRAA
;
A
#
# COMPACT_ATOMS: atom_id res chain seq x y z
N MET A 1 -6.77 36.19 -28.41
CA MET A 1 -7.60 35.19 -27.70
C MET A 1 -6.95 33.80 -27.61
N GLN A 2 -6.02 33.44 -28.52
CA GLN A 2 -5.32 32.13 -28.58
C GLN A 2 -4.49 31.73 -27.33
N THR A 3 -3.98 32.69 -26.57
CA THR A 3 -2.97 32.45 -25.51
C THR A 3 -3.51 31.62 -24.35
N ARG A 4 -4.78 31.79 -23.98
CA ARG A 4 -5.39 31.07 -22.85
C ARG A 4 -5.76 29.63 -23.21
N GLU A 5 -6.28 29.41 -24.42
CA GLU A 5 -6.57 28.07 -24.93
C GLU A 5 -5.28 27.26 -25.13
N ASN A 6 -4.21 27.89 -25.63
CA ASN A 6 -2.90 27.25 -25.73
C ASN A 6 -2.36 26.87 -24.35
N ALA A 7 -2.45 27.75 -23.35
CA ALA A 7 -2.05 27.43 -21.97
C ALA A 7 -2.84 26.26 -21.37
N ILE A 8 -4.15 26.17 -21.63
CA ILE A 8 -4.97 25.02 -21.22
C ILE A 8 -4.49 23.74 -21.94
N ALA A 9 -4.29 23.81 -23.26
CA ALA A 9 -3.86 22.66 -24.06
C ALA A 9 -2.47 22.14 -23.62
N ASP A 10 -1.54 23.02 -23.30
CA ASP A 10 -0.20 22.64 -22.83
C ASP A 10 -0.27 21.96 -21.46
N MET A 11 -1.07 22.49 -20.53
CA MET A 11 -1.29 21.84 -19.24
C MET A 11 -2.01 20.49 -19.36
N LEU A 12 -2.94 20.35 -20.30
CA LEU A 12 -3.62 19.09 -20.59
C LEU A 12 -2.63 18.04 -21.11
N ARG A 13 -1.75 18.41 -22.04
CA ARG A 13 -0.68 17.53 -22.55
C ARG A 13 0.31 17.13 -21.46
N ALA A 14 0.57 18.01 -20.49
CA ALA A 14 1.37 17.71 -19.30
C ALA A 14 0.67 16.79 -18.28
N GLY A 15 -0.57 16.36 -18.53
CA GLY A 15 -1.29 15.39 -17.72
C GLY A 15 -2.09 15.99 -16.56
N HIS A 16 -2.21 17.31 -16.46
CA HIS A 16 -2.97 17.94 -15.38
C HIS A 16 -4.47 17.63 -15.45
N SER A 17 -5.10 17.59 -14.27
CA SER A 17 -6.56 17.47 -14.15
C SER A 17 -7.25 18.81 -14.45
N ASP A 18 -8.51 18.75 -14.88
CA ASP A 18 -9.30 19.96 -15.19
C ASP A 18 -9.44 20.88 -13.97
N ALA A 19 -9.52 20.31 -12.76
CA ALA A 19 -9.59 21.06 -11.51
C ALA A 19 -8.26 21.76 -11.17
N GLU A 20 -7.13 21.13 -11.48
CA GLU A 20 -5.81 21.75 -11.30
C GLU A 20 -5.59 22.89 -12.29
N ILE A 21 -5.97 22.68 -13.54
CA ILE A 21 -5.92 23.73 -14.58
C ILE A 21 -6.81 24.91 -14.19
N ALA A 22 -8.04 24.64 -13.75
CA ALA A 22 -8.98 25.65 -13.26
C ALA A 22 -8.36 26.52 -12.16
N ARG A 23 -7.71 25.87 -11.18
CA ARG A 23 -7.08 26.55 -10.05
C ARG A 23 -5.87 27.39 -10.46
N ARG A 24 -5.00 26.85 -11.32
CA ARG A 24 -3.76 27.53 -11.74
C ARG A 24 -4.00 28.68 -12.72
N LEU A 25 -4.96 28.52 -13.63
CA LEU A 25 -5.28 29.52 -14.66
C LEU A 25 -6.44 30.44 -14.27
N HIS A 26 -6.98 30.28 -13.05
CA HIS A 26 -8.15 31.01 -12.55
C HIS A 26 -9.31 30.99 -13.55
N ILE A 27 -9.69 29.78 -13.99
CA ILE A 27 -10.76 29.54 -14.96
C ILE A 27 -11.84 28.63 -14.38
N CYS A 28 -13.02 28.65 -14.98
CA CYS A 28 -14.04 27.66 -14.68
C CYS A 28 -13.56 26.26 -15.13
N GLN A 29 -13.82 25.24 -14.31
CA GLN A 29 -13.49 23.84 -14.65
C GLN A 29 -14.17 23.38 -15.94
N SER A 30 -15.38 23.90 -16.24
CA SER A 30 -16.09 23.63 -17.49
C SER A 30 -15.31 24.08 -18.72
N THR A 31 -14.56 25.17 -18.64
CA THR A 31 -13.70 25.67 -19.73
C THR A 31 -12.55 24.69 -20.00
N ALA A 32 -11.84 24.24 -18.95
CA ALA A 32 -10.79 23.22 -19.09
C ALA A 32 -11.34 21.91 -19.69
N ALA A 33 -12.51 21.47 -19.22
CA ALA A 33 -13.19 20.27 -19.71
C ALA A 33 -13.63 20.40 -21.18
N ALA A 34 -14.09 21.59 -21.60
CA ALA A 34 -14.45 21.86 -23.00
C ALA A 34 -13.22 21.79 -23.91
N THR A 35 -12.11 22.42 -23.53
CA THR A 35 -10.85 22.33 -24.29
C THR A 35 -10.35 20.89 -24.38
N ARG A 36 -10.40 20.13 -23.28
CA ARG A 36 -10.04 18.70 -23.27
C ARG A 36 -10.85 17.89 -24.29
N ARG A 37 -12.17 18.11 -24.35
CA ARG A 37 -13.05 17.46 -25.33
C ARG A 37 -12.72 17.88 -26.76
N ALA A 38 -12.49 19.17 -26.99
CA ALA A 38 -12.19 19.72 -28.31
C ALA A 38 -10.90 19.12 -28.91
N ILE A 39 -9.90 18.81 -28.08
CA ILE A 39 -8.65 18.18 -28.52
C ILE A 39 -8.68 16.64 -28.47
N GLY A 40 -9.84 16.03 -28.17
CA GLY A 40 -10.02 14.57 -28.13
C GLY A 40 -9.30 13.86 -26.97
N MET A 41 -8.91 14.57 -25.91
CA MET A 41 -8.23 13.94 -24.77
C MET A 41 -9.23 13.24 -23.83
N PRO A 42 -8.89 12.03 -23.33
CA PRO A 42 -9.73 11.34 -22.36
C PRO A 42 -9.84 12.15 -21.06
N ARG A 43 -11.00 12.02 -20.40
CA ARG A 43 -11.22 12.64 -19.09
C ARG A 43 -10.17 12.12 -18.11
N HIS A 44 -9.54 13.03 -17.37
CA HIS A 44 -8.62 12.66 -16.30
C HIS A 44 -9.37 11.79 -15.28
N LYS A 45 -8.91 10.55 -15.06
CA LYS A 45 -9.47 9.67 -14.03
C LYS A 45 -9.02 10.18 -12.67
N ALA A 46 -9.97 10.61 -11.84
CA ALA A 46 -9.69 10.94 -10.45
C ALA A 46 -9.36 9.66 -9.68
N GLY A 47 -8.34 9.71 -8.82
CA GLY A 47 -7.91 8.60 -7.98
C GLY A 47 -6.40 8.45 -7.96
N PHE A 48 -5.90 7.69 -6.97
CA PHE A 48 -4.51 7.25 -6.98
C PHE A 48 -4.33 6.17 -8.05
N ALA A 49 -3.18 6.17 -8.71
CA ALA A 49 -2.78 5.04 -9.55
C ALA A 49 -2.86 3.76 -8.69
N ALA A 50 -3.47 2.71 -9.23
CA ALA A 50 -3.50 1.44 -8.53
C ALA A 50 -2.07 0.98 -8.26
N ALA A 51 -1.77 0.56 -7.04
CA ALA A 51 -0.45 0.05 -6.71
C ALA A 51 -0.09 -1.11 -7.65
N PRO A 52 1.14 -1.17 -8.18
CA PRO A 52 1.53 -2.17 -9.18
C PRO A 52 1.61 -3.60 -8.62
N SER A 53 1.68 -3.75 -7.29
CA SER A 53 1.74 -5.04 -6.62
C SER A 53 1.19 -4.96 -5.18
N PRO A 54 0.85 -6.10 -4.55
CA PRO A 54 0.51 -6.15 -3.13
C PRO A 54 1.63 -5.60 -2.24
N GLN A 55 2.90 -5.84 -2.59
CA GLN A 55 4.07 -5.36 -1.87
C GLN A 55 4.17 -3.83 -1.93
N ALA A 56 3.92 -3.23 -3.09
CA ALA A 56 3.90 -1.77 -3.23
C ALA A 56 2.77 -1.14 -2.39
N LEU A 57 1.58 -1.78 -2.37
CA LEU A 57 0.47 -1.30 -1.55
C LEU A 57 0.73 -1.48 -0.04
N TYR A 58 1.42 -2.56 0.33
CA TYR A 58 1.89 -2.78 1.69
C TYR A 58 2.84 -1.67 2.12
N LEU A 59 3.90 -1.39 1.34
CA LEU A 59 4.87 -0.34 1.63
C LEU A 59 4.21 1.04 1.76
N ALA A 60 3.24 1.35 0.90
CA ALA A 60 2.48 2.60 0.95
C ALA A 60 1.59 2.75 2.19
N ARG A 61 1.34 1.66 2.94
CA ARG A 61 0.46 1.60 4.12
C ARG A 61 1.20 1.14 5.37
N THR A 62 2.51 1.39 5.38
CA THR A 62 3.37 1.09 6.52
C THR A 62 4.17 2.30 6.92
N ARG A 63 4.46 2.40 8.21
CA ARG A 63 5.31 3.44 8.78
C ARG A 63 6.39 2.78 9.62
N GLN A 64 7.65 3.17 9.37
CA GLN A 64 8.77 2.77 10.21
C GLN A 64 8.63 3.45 11.58
N VAL A 65 8.88 2.70 12.64
CA VAL A 65 8.90 3.19 14.02
C VAL A 65 10.23 2.77 14.67
N GLU A 66 10.47 3.22 15.90
CA GLU A 66 11.72 2.92 16.61
C GLU A 66 11.96 1.40 16.74
N GLY A 67 13.23 0.99 16.87
CA GLY A 67 13.60 -0.41 17.03
C GLY A 67 13.47 -1.28 15.77
N GLY A 68 13.30 -0.67 14.58
CA GLY A 68 13.13 -1.41 13.33
C GLY A 68 11.74 -2.06 13.18
N HIS A 69 10.79 -1.67 14.03
CA HIS A 69 9.40 -2.12 13.90
C HIS A 69 8.70 -1.36 12.76
N VAL A 70 7.61 -1.96 12.29
CA VAL A 70 6.77 -1.37 11.26
C VAL A 70 5.34 -1.41 11.75
N GLU A 71 4.73 -0.24 11.78
CA GLU A 71 3.33 -0.05 12.08
C GLU A 71 2.50 -0.08 10.79
N TRP A 72 1.35 -0.74 10.86
CA TRP A 72 0.37 -0.74 9.79
C TRP A 72 -0.54 0.49 9.86
N THR A 73 -0.59 1.29 8.80
CA THR A 73 -1.44 2.49 8.70
C THR A 73 -2.66 2.31 7.80
N GLY A 74 -2.85 1.10 7.27
CA GLY A 74 -3.96 0.75 6.39
C GLY A 74 -5.19 0.22 7.12
N SER A 75 -6.13 -0.33 6.34
CA SER A 75 -7.34 -0.95 6.87
C SER A 75 -7.07 -2.22 7.69
N THR A 76 -7.96 -2.54 8.62
CA THR A 76 -7.99 -3.84 9.30
C THR A 76 -9.22 -4.63 8.84
N ASN A 77 -9.20 -5.95 9.01
CA ASN A 77 -10.40 -6.76 8.76
C ASN A 77 -11.35 -6.71 9.97
N PHE A 78 -12.50 -7.37 9.87
CA PHE A 78 -13.49 -7.41 10.95
C PHE A 78 -12.99 -8.02 12.28
N ARG A 79 -11.86 -8.72 12.27
CA ARG A 79 -11.20 -9.29 13.46
C ARG A 79 -10.04 -8.42 13.97
N GLY A 80 -9.89 -7.20 13.44
CA GLY A 80 -8.81 -6.28 13.77
C GLY A 80 -7.47 -6.57 13.09
N ALA A 81 -7.34 -7.63 12.28
CA ALA A 81 -6.05 -7.97 11.70
C ALA A 81 -5.68 -7.05 10.50
N PRO A 82 -4.43 -6.56 10.41
CA PRO A 82 -3.92 -5.76 9.29
C PRO A 82 -4.18 -6.41 7.92
N SER A 83 -4.95 -5.73 7.06
CA SER A 83 -5.31 -6.30 5.75
C SER A 83 -5.70 -5.26 4.71
N PHE A 84 -5.65 -5.61 3.44
CA PHE A 84 -5.99 -4.71 2.35
C PHE A 84 -6.50 -5.47 1.12
N ARG A 85 -7.23 -4.76 0.25
CA ARG A 85 -7.63 -5.27 -1.06
C ARG A 85 -6.67 -4.80 -2.13
N TRP A 86 -6.29 -5.71 -3.01
CA TRP A 86 -5.56 -5.43 -4.25
C TRP A 86 -6.09 -6.32 -5.36
N GLN A 87 -6.51 -5.72 -6.49
CA GLN A 87 -7.15 -6.43 -7.62
C GLN A 87 -8.24 -7.42 -7.18
N ASP A 88 -9.21 -6.94 -6.42
CA ASP A 88 -10.34 -7.71 -5.85
C ASP A 88 -10.01 -8.88 -4.93
N ARG A 89 -8.72 -9.09 -4.62
CA ARG A 89 -8.29 -10.07 -3.64
C ARG A 89 -7.93 -9.41 -2.31
N GLN A 90 -8.33 -10.04 -1.22
CA GLN A 90 -7.93 -9.66 0.13
C GLN A 90 -6.54 -10.23 0.45
N TYR A 91 -5.66 -9.39 0.96
CA TYR A 91 -4.33 -9.74 1.45
C TYR A 91 -4.20 -9.40 2.93
N ALA A 92 -3.54 -10.27 3.70
CA ALA A 92 -3.11 -9.95 5.05
C ALA A 92 -1.73 -9.28 5.00
N ALA A 93 -1.55 -8.16 5.69
CA ALA A 93 -0.29 -7.41 5.65
C ALA A 93 0.88 -8.26 6.15
N LEU A 94 0.68 -9.03 7.22
CA LEU A 94 1.68 -9.96 7.78
C LEU A 94 2.13 -11.02 6.76
N THR A 95 1.21 -11.56 5.94
CA THR A 95 1.56 -12.54 4.91
C THR A 95 2.40 -11.92 3.80
N VAL A 96 2.09 -10.68 3.41
CA VAL A 96 2.87 -9.94 2.40
C VAL A 96 4.27 -9.64 2.92
N ALA A 97 4.38 -9.14 4.16
CA ALA A 97 5.66 -8.92 4.82
C ALA A 97 6.50 -10.20 4.91
N PHE A 98 5.87 -11.33 5.25
CA PHE A 98 6.55 -12.63 5.32
C PHE A 98 7.11 -13.06 3.97
N VAL A 99 6.32 -12.95 2.89
CA VAL A 99 6.79 -13.29 1.54
C VAL A 99 7.93 -12.38 1.10
N MET A 100 7.88 -11.09 1.46
CA MET A 100 8.96 -10.14 1.16
C MET A 100 10.27 -10.53 1.85
N GLN A 101 10.22 -10.99 3.10
CA GLN A 101 11.42 -11.38 3.85
C GLN A 101 11.97 -12.76 3.45
N HIS A 102 11.09 -13.76 3.31
CA HIS A 102 11.50 -15.16 3.21
C HIS A 102 11.44 -15.72 1.79
N GLY A 103 10.90 -14.97 0.82
CA GLY A 103 10.79 -15.41 -0.57
C GLY A 103 9.87 -16.61 -0.80
N ARG A 104 9.09 -17.02 0.22
CA ARG A 104 8.18 -18.17 0.17
C ARG A 104 6.83 -17.84 0.80
N HIS A 105 5.81 -18.59 0.42
CA HIS A 105 4.53 -18.53 1.13
C HIS A 105 4.65 -19.10 2.56
N PRO A 106 3.91 -18.53 3.53
CA PRO A 106 3.95 -19.00 4.90
C PRO A 106 3.23 -20.34 5.08
N VAL A 107 3.73 -21.16 6.00
CA VAL A 107 3.03 -22.36 6.46
C VAL A 107 2.17 -21.98 7.66
N GLY A 108 0.84 -21.99 7.47
CA GLY A 108 -0.11 -21.64 8.52
C GLY A 108 -0.18 -20.13 8.82
N ARG A 109 -0.57 -19.78 10.06
CA ARG A 109 -0.81 -18.38 10.45
C ARG A 109 0.51 -17.64 10.74
N VAL A 110 0.69 -16.52 10.06
CA VAL A 110 1.78 -15.56 10.33
C VAL A 110 1.46 -14.72 11.56
N ARG A 111 2.46 -14.51 12.42
CA ARG A 111 2.38 -13.65 13.60
C ARG A 111 3.67 -12.83 13.76
N PRO A 112 3.61 -11.67 14.42
CA PRO A 112 4.81 -11.02 14.91
C PRO A 112 5.54 -11.95 15.90
N GLY A 113 6.87 -12.05 15.77
CA GLY A 113 7.78 -12.70 16.72
C GLY A 113 8.40 -11.73 17.72
N CYS A 114 8.09 -10.43 17.60
CA CYS A 114 8.51 -9.38 18.54
C CYS A 114 7.35 -8.94 19.45
N ASP A 115 7.68 -8.22 20.52
CA ASP A 115 6.71 -7.71 21.50
C ASP A 115 6.01 -6.41 21.06
N TYR A 116 6.44 -5.78 19.96
CA TYR A 116 5.77 -4.57 19.45
C TYR A 116 4.36 -4.90 18.94
N PRO A 117 3.32 -4.21 19.45
CA PRO A 117 1.93 -4.50 19.09
C PRO A 117 1.68 -4.41 17.58
N GLU A 118 1.12 -5.47 17.02
CA GLU A 118 0.74 -5.56 15.61
C GLU A 118 1.86 -5.25 14.60
N CYS A 119 3.13 -5.46 15.00
CA CYS A 119 4.27 -5.23 14.14
C CYS A 119 4.16 -6.02 12.82
N THR A 120 4.26 -5.31 11.70
CA THR A 120 4.25 -5.92 10.36
C THR A 120 5.63 -6.01 9.72
N ALA A 121 6.70 -5.64 10.44
CA ALA A 121 8.05 -5.60 9.90
C ALA A 121 8.44 -6.93 9.24
N PRO A 122 8.93 -6.95 7.98
CA PRO A 122 9.29 -8.18 7.29
C PRO A 122 10.25 -9.09 8.08
N GLY A 123 11.22 -8.50 8.79
CA GLY A 123 12.17 -9.24 9.63
C GLY A 123 11.64 -9.74 10.98
N HIS A 124 10.44 -9.30 11.40
CA HIS A 124 9.86 -9.66 12.70
C HIS A 124 8.62 -10.55 12.58
N VAL A 125 8.29 -11.04 11.38
CA VAL A 125 7.13 -11.92 11.18
C VAL A 125 7.56 -13.37 11.00
N GLU A 126 6.83 -14.27 11.63
CA GLU A 126 7.11 -15.71 11.61
C GLU A 126 5.87 -16.50 11.24
N ASP A 127 6.04 -17.61 10.53
CA ASP A 127 4.97 -18.56 10.26
C ASP A 127 4.86 -19.64 11.34
N ARG A 128 3.92 -20.58 11.18
CA ARG A 128 3.70 -21.62 12.19
C ARG A 128 4.91 -22.55 12.33
N LEU A 129 5.50 -22.94 11.20
CA LEU A 129 6.62 -23.88 11.17
C LEU A 129 7.84 -23.33 11.90
N MET A 130 8.20 -22.08 11.66
CA MET A 130 9.33 -21.42 12.34
C MET A 130 9.12 -21.39 13.87
N ARG A 131 7.92 -21.04 14.33
CA ARG A 131 7.59 -21.04 15.75
C ARG A 131 7.62 -22.43 16.38
N GLU A 132 7.17 -23.46 15.66
CA GLU A 132 7.22 -24.86 16.12
C GLU A 132 8.67 -25.36 16.23
N GLN A 133 9.53 -25.01 15.27
CA GLN A 133 10.95 -25.32 15.27
C GLN A 133 11.66 -24.66 16.46
N LEU A 134 11.44 -23.36 16.67
CA LEU A 134 11.99 -22.62 17.81
C LEU A 134 11.55 -23.24 19.14
N ARG A 135 10.26 -23.54 19.29
CA ARG A 135 9.74 -24.19 20.49
C ARG A 135 10.39 -25.55 20.76
N THR A 136 10.60 -26.34 19.71
CA THR A 136 11.28 -27.63 19.80
C THR A 136 12.73 -27.46 20.26
N GLN A 137 13.48 -26.55 19.63
CA GLN A 137 14.86 -26.24 20.00
C GLN A 137 14.98 -25.79 21.45
N LEU A 138 14.13 -24.85 21.89
CA LEU A 138 14.12 -24.38 23.28
C LEU A 138 13.79 -25.51 24.25
N THR A 139 12.84 -26.38 23.91
CA THR A 139 12.50 -27.55 24.74
C THR A 139 13.67 -28.53 24.83
N SER A 140 14.43 -28.73 23.75
CA SER A 140 15.61 -29.59 23.74
C SER A 140 16.77 -29.03 24.58
N ILE A 141 16.92 -27.70 24.65
CA ILE A 141 18.02 -27.06 25.40
C ILE A 141 17.67 -26.91 26.89
N PHE A 142 16.46 -26.44 27.21
CA PHE A 142 16.08 -26.04 28.57
C PHE A 142 15.13 -27.02 29.27
N GLY A 143 14.71 -28.10 28.59
CA GLY A 143 13.63 -28.96 29.05
C GLY A 143 12.26 -28.29 28.91
N ARG A 144 11.20 -29.03 29.24
CA ARG A 144 9.84 -28.48 29.26
C ARG A 144 9.62 -27.80 30.61
N ALA A 145 9.34 -26.50 30.63
CA ALA A 145 8.79 -25.86 31.83
C ALA A 145 7.44 -26.54 32.15
N ALA A 146 7.34 -27.11 33.35
CA ALA A 146 6.17 -27.83 33.86
C ALA A 146 4.99 -26.89 34.06
#